data_AF-A0A1B9IFR3-F1
#
_entry.id   AF-A0A1B9IFR3-F1
#
_cell.length_a   1.000
_cell.length_b   1.000
_cell.length_c   1.000
_cell.angle_alpha   90.00
_cell.angle_beta   90.00
_cell.angle_gamma   90.00
#
_symmetry.space_group_name_H-M   'P 1'
#
loop_
_entity.id
_entity.type
_entity.pdbx_description
1 polymer ?
#
loop_
_entity_poly.entity_id
_entity_poly.type
_entity_poly.pdbx_seq_one_letter_code
_entity_poly.pdbx_strand_id
1 'polypeptide(L)'
;MQSEGEEDNMNLGGINHGDLGRTYRITPIQSPIIGASFQGAYLSRLPLAPPLILQLDCWDSDGDLIIPYDELPFLICHLSLQTPEEEHAAMIISPEGEQVSMLYGTLVAAPAEMNDTSQAPGIYFVFPDVSVRYVGRFRLHALLMRITG
;
A
#
# COMPACT_ATOMS: atom_id res chain seq x y z
N MET A 1 21.14 -5.17 -34.04
CA MET A 1 21.14 -6.40 -33.23
C MET A 1 21.87 -6.06 -31.95
N GLN A 2 21.27 -6.37 -30.79
CA GLN A 2 21.53 -5.87 -29.43
C GLN A 2 20.78 -4.56 -29.13
N SER A 3 19.63 -4.53 -28.42
CA SER A 3 19.19 -5.09 -27.13
C SER A 3 19.67 -4.27 -25.92
N GLU A 4 18.95 -3.18 -25.65
CA GLU A 4 18.87 -2.48 -24.37
C GLU A 4 17.40 -2.62 -23.96
N GLY A 5 17.07 -3.43 -22.95
CA GLY A 5 17.21 -3.01 -21.56
C GLY A 5 15.84 -2.51 -21.11
N GLU A 6 14.89 -3.44 -21.00
CA GLU A 6 13.52 -3.19 -20.54
C GLU A 6 13.59 -2.83 -19.05
N GLU A 7 13.67 -1.53 -18.76
CA GLU A 7 13.59 -1.02 -17.39
C GLU A 7 12.18 -1.32 -16.86
N ASP A 8 12.13 -2.25 -15.92
CA ASP A 8 10.97 -2.74 -15.20
C ASP A 8 10.26 -1.55 -14.53
N ASN A 9 9.22 -1.09 -15.21
CA ASN A 9 8.48 0.13 -14.90
C ASN A 9 7.56 -0.15 -13.70
N MET A 10 8.14 -0.27 -12.50
CA MET A 10 7.42 -0.26 -11.22
C MET A 10 6.92 1.16 -10.91
N ASN A 11 6.08 1.71 -11.80
CA ASN A 11 5.32 2.92 -11.56
C ASN A 11 4.09 2.57 -10.71
N LEU A 12 4.33 2.28 -9.43
CA LEU A 12 3.28 2.19 -8.44
C LEU A 12 2.84 3.61 -8.04
N GLY A 13 1.84 4.13 -8.75
CA GLY A 13 0.91 5.13 -8.21
C GLY A 13 1.48 6.52 -7.93
N GLY A 14 2.20 7.12 -8.87
CA GLY A 14 2.47 8.56 -8.85
C GLY A 14 1.19 9.37 -9.04
N ILE A 15 0.45 9.62 -7.96
CA ILE A 15 -0.75 10.45 -8.01
C ILE A 15 -0.29 11.91 -8.09
N ASN A 16 -0.46 12.51 -9.28
CA ASN A 16 -0.34 13.95 -9.47
C ASN A 16 -1.52 14.63 -8.76
N HIS A 17 -1.38 14.92 -7.46
CA HIS A 17 -2.27 15.85 -6.77
C HIS A 17 -1.88 17.27 -7.18
N GLY A 18 -2.25 17.64 -8.41
CA GLY A 18 -1.85 18.87 -9.13
C GLY A 18 -2.31 20.19 -8.52
N ASP A 19 -2.83 20.22 -7.29
CA ASP A 19 -3.27 21.46 -6.64
C ASP A 19 -2.09 22.24 -6.00
N LEU A 20 -0.96 21.58 -5.73
CA LEU A 20 0.21 22.18 -5.03
C LEU A 20 1.55 22.01 -5.77
N GLY A 21 1.54 21.45 -6.99
CA GLY A 21 2.77 21.21 -7.76
C GLY A 21 3.71 20.18 -7.13
N ARG A 22 3.18 19.29 -6.29
CA ARG A 22 3.96 18.25 -5.59
C ARG A 22 3.78 16.89 -6.25
N THR A 23 4.86 16.12 -6.30
CA THR A 23 4.85 14.74 -6.78
C THR A 23 5.02 13.80 -5.61
N TYR A 24 4.16 12.79 -5.52
CA TYR A 24 4.19 11.78 -4.47
C TYR A 24 4.60 10.42 -5.03
N ARG A 25 5.42 9.68 -4.29
CA ARG A 25 5.75 8.29 -4.59
C ARG A 25 5.66 7.45 -3.33
N ILE A 26 5.03 6.28 -3.46
CA ILE A 26 5.01 5.27 -2.42
C ILE A 26 5.95 4.14 -2.82
N THR A 27 6.91 3.83 -1.96
CA THR A 27 7.88 2.75 -2.19
C THR A 27 7.72 1.67 -1.12
N PRO A 28 7.47 0.40 -1.49
CA PRO A 28 7.46 -0.68 -0.51
C PRO A 28 8.88 -0.97 -0.01
N ILE A 29 9.16 -0.64 1.26
CA ILE A 29 10.45 -0.96 1.90
C ILE A 29 10.41 -2.33 2.60
N GLN A 30 9.21 -2.81 2.92
CA GLN A 30 8.98 -4.15 3.44
C GLN A 30 7.67 -4.69 2.87
N SER A 31 7.74 -5.86 2.24
CA SER A 31 6.60 -6.52 1.61
C SER A 31 6.25 -7.81 2.33
N PRO A 32 4.96 -8.12 2.52
CA PRO A 32 4.54 -9.40 3.06
C PRO A 32 4.88 -10.53 2.10
N ILE A 33 5.43 -11.61 2.65
CA ILE A 33 5.86 -12.79 1.88
C ILE A 33 4.94 -13.98 2.10
N ILE A 34 4.33 -14.07 3.28
CA ILE A 34 3.44 -15.16 3.66
C ILE A 34 2.24 -14.63 4.45
N GLY A 35 1.16 -15.40 4.43
CA GLY A 35 -0.05 -15.16 5.20
C GLY A 35 -0.76 -16.47 5.47
N ALA A 36 -1.72 -16.45 6.40
CA ALA A 36 -2.61 -17.58 6.64
C ALA A 36 -4.05 -17.16 6.34
N SER A 37 -4.73 -17.95 5.50
CA SER A 37 -6.16 -17.74 5.25
C SER A 37 -6.96 -18.25 6.44
N PHE A 38 -7.97 -17.48 6.87
CA PHE A 38 -8.79 -17.82 8.04
C PHE A 38 -10.22 -18.23 7.69
N GLN A 39 -10.67 -18.01 6.46
CA GLN A 39 -12.00 -18.38 5.94
C GLN A 39 -13.15 -17.90 6.84
N GLY A 40 -13.75 -18.79 7.64
CA GLY A 40 -14.81 -18.47 8.62
C GLY A 40 -14.31 -18.30 10.06
N ALA A 41 -13.03 -18.57 10.34
CA ALA A 41 -12.43 -18.52 11.68
C ALA A 41 -11.87 -17.12 11.99
N TYR A 42 -12.74 -16.12 12.08
CA TYR A 42 -12.36 -14.70 12.29
C TYR A 42 -11.46 -14.47 13.53
N LEU A 43 -11.63 -15.26 14.59
CA LEU A 43 -10.84 -15.16 15.82
C LEU A 43 -9.43 -15.75 15.70
N SER A 44 -9.16 -16.56 14.67
CA SER A 44 -7.87 -17.20 14.42
C SER A 44 -7.11 -16.51 13.28
N ARG A 45 -7.48 -15.27 12.94
CA ARG A 45 -6.83 -14.48 11.89
C ARG A 45 -5.37 -14.23 12.26
N LEU A 46 -4.48 -14.47 11.30
CA LEU A 46 -3.07 -14.12 11.41
C LEU A 46 -2.77 -13.00 10.41
N PRO A 47 -2.07 -11.94 10.84
CA PRO A 47 -1.65 -10.92 9.91
C PRO A 47 -0.61 -11.46 8.92
N LEU A 48 -0.52 -10.81 7.78
CA LEU A 48 0.53 -11.03 6.79
C LEU A 48 1.89 -10.76 7.43
N ALA A 49 2.85 -11.62 7.12
CA ALA A 49 4.20 -11.56 7.66
C ALA A 49 5.24 -11.51 6.53
N PRO A 50 6.26 -10.65 6.64
CA PRO A 50 6.36 -9.53 7.58
C PRO A 50 5.30 -8.44 7.26
N PRO A 51 5.00 -7.50 8.17
CA PRO A 51 3.99 -6.47 7.91
C PRO A 51 4.38 -5.59 6.72
N LEU A 52 3.39 -5.05 5.99
CA LEU A 52 3.68 -4.14 4.88
C LEU A 52 4.12 -2.78 5.45
N ILE A 53 5.28 -2.31 4.99
CA ILE A 53 5.78 -0.96 5.31
C ILE A 53 6.09 -0.26 3.99
N LEU A 54 5.47 0.91 3.82
CA LEU A 54 5.64 1.76 2.66
C LEU A 54 6.28 3.07 3.07
N GLN A 55 7.23 3.55 2.29
CA GLN A 55 7.81 4.89 2.43
C GLN A 55 7.09 5.85 1.50
N LEU A 56 6.80 7.05 2.00
CA LEU A 56 6.30 8.18 1.22
C LEU A 56 7.44 9.14 0.93
N ASP A 57 7.73 9.30 -0.35
CA ASP A 57 8.60 10.36 -0.84
C ASP A 57 7.74 11.45 -1.50
N CYS A 58 8.07 12.72 -1.24
CA CYS A 58 7.40 13.87 -1.82
C CYS A 58 8.42 14.84 -2.41
N TRP A 59 8.23 15.24 -3.66
CA TRP A 59 9.03 16.27 -4.31
C TRP A 59 8.20 17.53 -4.52
N ASP A 60 8.82 18.69 -4.33
CA ASP A 60 8.23 19.97 -4.69
C ASP A 60 8.31 20.26 -6.19
N SER A 61 7.87 21.45 -6.60
CA SER A 61 7.89 21.90 -8.00
C SER A 61 9.30 22.10 -8.57
N ASP A 62 10.28 22.33 -7.70
CA ASP A 62 11.68 22.50 -8.07
C ASP A 62 12.42 21.14 -8.16
N GLY A 63 11.76 20.06 -7.72
CA GLY A 63 12.27 18.70 -7.74
C GLY A 63 13.06 18.33 -6.48
N ASP A 64 12.99 19.15 -5.44
CA ASP A 64 13.64 18.88 -4.16
C ASP A 64 12.76 17.96 -3.31
N LEU A 65 13.40 16.97 -2.66
CA LEU A 65 12.73 16.06 -1.74
C LEU A 65 12.36 16.81 -0.45
N ILE A 66 11.08 16.87 -0.14
CA ILE A 66 10.53 17.61 1.00
C ILE A 66 9.61 16.74 1.85
N ILE A 67 9.38 17.15 3.10
CA ILE A 67 8.34 16.57 3.97
C ILE A 67 7.14 17.53 3.97
N PRO A 68 5.98 17.14 3.43
CA PRO A 68 4.83 18.01 3.27
C PRO A 68 3.99 18.10 4.55
N TYR A 69 4.53 18.69 5.62
CA TYR A 69 3.90 18.75 6.96
C TYR A 69 2.48 19.33 6.98
N ASP A 70 2.18 20.23 6.05
CA ASP A 70 0.87 20.84 5.85
C ASP A 70 -0.16 19.86 5.27
N GLU A 71 0.28 18.86 4.50
CA GLU A 71 -0.58 17.87 3.87
C GLU A 71 -0.64 16.54 4.61
N LEU A 72 0.38 16.17 5.40
CA LEU A 72 0.43 14.89 6.11
C LEU A 72 -0.87 14.51 6.84
N PRO A 73 -1.56 15.42 7.57
CA PRO A 73 -2.81 15.06 8.26
C PRO A 73 -3.97 14.69 7.33
N PHE A 74 -3.88 15.07 6.05
CA PHE A 74 -4.91 14.82 5.04
C PHE A 74 -4.56 13.65 4.13
N LEU A 75 -3.32 13.16 4.17
CA LEU A 75 -2.90 12.00 3.39
C LEU A 75 -3.24 10.71 4.13
N ILE A 76 -3.80 9.75 3.41
CA ILE A 76 -4.03 8.39 3.89
C ILE A 76 -3.59 7.39 2.82
N CYS A 77 -3.08 6.25 3.25
CA CYS A 77 -2.79 5.14 2.36
C CYS A 77 -3.82 4.04 2.58
N HIS A 78 -4.52 3.63 1.52
CA HIS A 78 -5.48 2.54 1.54
C HIS A 78 -4.94 1.33 0.77
N LEU A 79 -5.08 0.15 1.36
CA LEU A 79 -4.72 -1.12 0.73
C LEU A 79 -5.94 -1.77 0.08
N SER A 80 -5.77 -2.15 -1.18
CA SER A 80 -6.68 -3.05 -1.88
C SER A 80 -5.94 -4.31 -2.32
N LEU A 81 -6.72 -5.31 -2.74
CA LEU A 81 -6.21 -6.58 -3.24
C LEU A 81 -6.42 -6.65 -4.75
N GLN A 82 -5.38 -7.10 -5.45
CA GLN A 82 -5.43 -7.37 -6.88
C GLN A 82 -5.00 -8.80 -7.19
N THR A 83 -5.47 -9.34 -8.31
CA THR A 83 -4.92 -10.56 -8.89
C THR A 83 -3.51 -10.30 -9.47
N PRO A 84 -2.72 -11.33 -9.76
CA PRO A 84 -1.47 -11.18 -10.50
C PRO A 84 -1.65 -10.50 -11.86
N GLU A 85 -2.85 -10.61 -12.44
CA GLU A 85 -3.31 -10.00 -13.69
C GLU A 85 -3.89 -8.58 -13.50
N GLU A 86 -3.70 -7.97 -12.32
CA GLU A 86 -4.10 -6.59 -11.98
C GLU A 86 -5.62 -6.34 -11.90
N GLU A 87 -6.41 -7.40 -11.82
CA GLU A 87 -7.86 -7.30 -11.61
C GLU A 87 -8.19 -7.06 -10.14
N HIS A 88 -9.23 -6.29 -9.85
CA HIS A 88 -9.65 -6.02 -8.48
C HIS A 88 -10.18 -7.29 -7.80
N ALA A 89 -9.47 -7.75 -6.76
CA ALA A 89 -9.76 -8.98 -6.01
C ALA A 89 -10.21 -8.72 -4.57
N ALA A 90 -10.60 -7.47 -4.25
CA ALA A 90 -10.99 -7.08 -2.90
C ALA A 90 -12.28 -7.75 -2.42
N MET A 91 -13.17 -8.11 -3.34
CA MET A 91 -14.46 -8.77 -3.06
C MET A 91 -14.57 -10.06 -3.86
N ILE A 92 -14.99 -11.14 -3.22
CA ILE A 92 -15.25 -12.42 -3.89
C ILE A 92 -16.62 -12.96 -3.49
N ILE A 93 -17.12 -13.95 -4.23
CA ILE A 93 -18.31 -14.71 -3.88
C ILE A 93 -17.88 -15.88 -2.98
N SER A 94 -18.41 -15.96 -1.76
CA SER A 94 -18.15 -17.05 -0.83
C SER A 94 -18.76 -18.36 -1.35
N PRO A 95 -18.36 -19.53 -0.81
CA PRO A 95 -19.03 -20.79 -1.11
C PRO A 95 -20.53 -20.80 -0.78
N GLU A 96 -21.00 -19.92 0.12
CA GLU A 96 -22.41 -19.74 0.43
C GLU A 96 -23.16 -18.80 -0.54
N GLY A 97 -22.46 -18.23 -1.53
CA GLY A 97 -23.05 -17.31 -2.51
C GLY A 97 -23.10 -15.85 -2.05
N GLU A 98 -22.47 -15.50 -0.92
CA GLU A 98 -22.43 -14.14 -0.39
C GLU A 98 -21.22 -13.37 -0.91
N GLN A 99 -21.38 -12.08 -1.19
CA GLN A 99 -20.25 -11.23 -1.54
C GLN A 99 -19.49 -10.84 -0.28
N VAL A 100 -18.23 -11.28 -0.17
CA VAL A 100 -17.40 -11.09 1.01
C VAL A 100 -16.09 -10.42 0.66
N SER A 101 -15.55 -9.62 1.59
CA SER A 101 -14.23 -9.02 1.42
C SER A 101 -13.13 -10.07 1.56
N MET A 102 -12.04 -9.88 0.83
CA MET A 102 -10.84 -10.71 0.93
C MET A 102 -9.84 -10.21 1.96
N LEU A 103 -9.78 -8.90 2.16
CA LEU A 103 -8.85 -8.26 3.09
C LEU A 103 -9.55 -7.88 4.38
N TYR A 104 -8.89 -8.14 5.50
CA TYR A 104 -9.39 -7.83 6.83
C TYR A 104 -8.32 -7.18 7.69
N GLY A 105 -8.77 -6.47 8.72
CA GLY A 105 -7.93 -5.75 9.68
C GLY A 105 -7.81 -4.26 9.33
N THR A 106 -6.62 -3.71 9.49
CA THR A 106 -6.32 -2.29 9.27
C THR A 106 -5.84 -2.10 7.83
N LEU A 107 -6.76 -1.70 6.95
CA LEU A 107 -6.49 -1.47 5.53
C LEU A 107 -6.16 -0.01 5.20
N VAL A 108 -6.30 0.90 6.16
CA VAL A 108 -5.98 2.31 6.02
C VAL A 108 -4.92 2.68 7.03
N ALA A 109 -3.86 3.35 6.59
CA ALA A 109 -2.81 3.88 7.44
C ALA A 109 -2.64 5.38 7.22
N ALA A 110 -2.42 6.11 8.31
CA ALA A 110 -1.97 7.49 8.28
C ALA A 110 -0.45 7.54 8.13
N PRO A 111 0.10 8.61 7.52
CA PRO A 111 1.55 8.78 7.45
C PRO A 111 2.10 9.05 8.84
N ALA A 112 3.22 8.42 9.16
CA ALA A 112 3.92 8.62 10.41
C ALA A 112 5.40 8.92 10.13
N GLU A 113 5.92 9.93 10.81
CA GLU A 113 7.34 10.24 10.78
C GLU A 113 8.09 9.22 11.64
N MET A 114 9.02 8.50 11.02
CA MET A 114 9.85 7.51 11.69
C MET A 114 11.28 7.64 11.17
N ASN A 115 12.23 7.11 11.93
CA ASN A 115 13.60 6.99 11.48
C ASN A 115 13.80 5.63 10.79
N ASP A 116 14.51 5.65 9.67
CA ASP A 116 14.95 4.43 8.99
C ASP A 116 16.04 3.70 9.80
N THR A 117 16.55 2.58 9.26
CA THR A 117 17.64 1.82 9.89
C THR A 117 18.97 2.59 9.95
N SER A 118 19.12 3.66 9.17
CA SER A 118 20.25 4.57 9.13
C SER A 118 20.08 5.79 10.04
N GLN A 119 18.97 5.90 10.77
CA GLN A 119 18.53 7.06 11.56
C GLN A 119 18.16 8.32 10.75
N ALA A 120 17.90 8.19 9.45
CA ALA A 120 17.35 9.27 8.63
C ALA A 120 15.83 9.38 8.87
N PRO A 121 15.30 10.59 9.10
CA PRO A 121 13.86 10.80 9.22
C PRO A 121 13.19 10.60 7.86
N GLY A 122 12.04 9.93 7.87
CA GLY A 122 11.22 9.68 6.70
C GLY A 122 9.75 9.51 7.07
N ILE A 123 8.88 9.56 6.07
CA ILE A 123 7.45 9.35 6.25
C ILE A 123 7.08 7.93 5.82
N TYR A 124 6.39 7.20 6.68
CA TYR A 124 6.06 5.81 6.47
C TYR A 124 4.59 5.51 6.74
N PHE A 125 4.06 4.54 6.00
CA PHE A 125 2.79 3.88 6.26
C PHE A 125 3.05 2.44 6.72
N VAL A 126 2.53 2.09 7.88
CA VAL A 126 2.72 0.77 8.48
C VAL A 126 1.38 0.05 8.56
N PHE A 127 1.35 -1.18 8.05
CA PHE A 127 0.18 -2.03 8.06
C PHE A 127 0.47 -3.32 8.85
N PRO A 128 0.40 -3.25 10.20
CA PRO A 128 0.75 -4.38 11.05
C PRO A 128 -0.34 -5.46 11.11
N ASP A 129 -1.57 -5.10 10.74
CA ASP A 129 -2.75 -5.93 10.94
C ASP A 129 -3.54 -6.11 9.63
N VAL A 130 -2.96 -6.77 8.64
CA VAL A 130 -3.63 -7.11 7.37
C VAL A 130 -3.74 -8.61 7.28
N SER A 131 -4.93 -9.15 7.08
CA SER A 131 -5.17 -10.59 6.92
C SER A 131 -5.95 -10.86 5.64
N VAL A 132 -5.73 -12.04 5.04
CA VAL A 132 -6.46 -12.49 3.86
C VAL A 132 -7.44 -13.59 4.24
N ARG A 133 -8.68 -13.53 3.75
CA ARG A 133 -9.74 -14.48 4.11
C ARG A 133 -9.59 -15.84 3.43
N TYR A 134 -9.34 -15.85 2.12
CA TYR A 134 -9.21 -17.09 1.34
C TYR A 134 -7.82 -17.27 0.76
N VAL A 135 -7.45 -18.53 0.51
CA VAL A 135 -6.17 -18.86 -0.12
C VAL A 135 -6.17 -18.41 -1.59
N GLY A 136 -5.04 -17.87 -2.03
CA GLY A 136 -4.84 -17.50 -3.43
C GLY A 136 -3.54 -16.74 -3.60
N ARG A 137 -3.22 -16.42 -4.85
CA ARG A 137 -2.07 -15.57 -5.18
C ARG A 137 -2.60 -14.18 -5.48
N PHE A 138 -2.10 -13.19 -4.76
CA PHE A 138 -2.58 -11.81 -4.86
C PHE A 138 -1.43 -10.84 -4.79
N ARG A 139 -1.69 -9.61 -5.23
CA ARG A 139 -0.83 -8.45 -5.05
C ARG A 139 -1.57 -7.44 -4.15
N LEU A 140 -0.85 -6.87 -3.20
CA LEU A 140 -1.35 -5.72 -2.44
C LEU A 140 -1.15 -4.47 -3.28
N HIS A 141 -2.20 -3.71 -3.44
CA HIS A 141 -2.18 -2.44 -4.15
C HIS A 141 -2.38 -1.31 -3.16
N ALA A 142 -1.37 -0.46 -3.03
CA ALA A 142 -1.39 0.70 -2.15
C ALA A 142 -1.84 1.94 -2.91
N LEU A 143 -2.89 2.59 -2.40
CA LEU A 143 -3.47 3.80 -2.97
C LEU A 143 -3.25 4.95 -2.00
N LEU A 144 -2.46 5.95 -2.41
CA LEU A 144 -2.42 7.22 -1.70
C LEU A 144 -3.73 7.96 -1.96
N MET A 145 -4.32 8.55 -0.94
CA MET A 145 -5.49 9.40 -1.10
C MET A 145 -5.34 10.62 -0.20
N ARG A 146 -5.86 11.75 -0.68
CA ARG A 146 -5.96 12.98 0.09
C ARG A 146 -7.41 13.21 0.46
N ILE A 147 -7.69 13.35 1.76
CA ILE A 147 -9.01 13.69 2.27
C ILE A 147 -9.14 15.22 2.22
N THR A 148 -9.98 15.71 1.32
CA THR A 148 -10.37 17.12 1.26
C THR A 148 -11.80 17.25 1.77
N GLY A 149 -12.02 18.15 2.74
CA GLY A 149 -13.36 18.52 3.23
C GLY A 149 -14.05 19.54 2.34
#